data_AF-A0A7X7AL42-F1
#
_entry.id   AF-A0A7X7AL42-F1
#
_cell.length_a   1.000
_cell.length_b   1.000
_cell.length_c   1.000
_cell.angle_alpha   90.00
_cell.angle_beta   90.00
_cell.angle_gamma   90.00
#
_symmetry.space_group_name_H-M   'P 1'
#
loop_
_entity.id
_entity.type
_entity.pdbx_description
1 polymer ?
#
loop_
_entity_poly.entity_id
_entity_poly.type
_entity_poly.pdbx_seq_one_letter_code
_entity_poly.pdbx_strand_id
1 'polypeptide(L)' 'AGRPGSPAGRIINAAGVQAGPGQETTWHLFMEINLNDVGQVDFRAVSAEGPAIALQPLPYSLEPGEAQ' A
#
# COMPACT_ATOMS: atom_id res chain seq x y z
N ALA A 1 11.14 -3.00 -9.56
CA ALA A 1 10.86 -4.44 -9.45
C ALA A 1 11.40 -5.18 -10.68
N GLY A 2 12.18 -6.26 -10.51
CA GLY A 2 12.98 -6.86 -11.61
C GLY A 2 12.66 -8.32 -11.99
N ARG A 3 11.68 -8.98 -11.37
CA ARG A 3 11.30 -10.37 -11.70
C ARG A 3 9.79 -10.57 -11.54
N PRO A 4 9.09 -11.12 -12.55
CA PRO A 4 7.71 -11.56 -12.41
C PRO A 4 7.57 -12.52 -11.22
N GLY A 5 6.61 -12.26 -10.33
CA GLY A 5 6.34 -13.08 -9.14
C GLY A 5 7.22 -12.78 -7.91
N SER A 6 8.13 -11.81 -7.96
CA SER A 6 8.83 -11.35 -6.74
C SER A 6 7.92 -10.43 -5.92
N PRO A 7 7.87 -10.55 -4.58
CA PRO A 7 7.10 -9.64 -3.75
C PRO A 7 7.53 -8.18 -3.99
N ALA A 8 6.56 -7.31 -4.31
CA ALA A 8 6.79 -5.88 -4.50
C ALA A 8 7.03 -5.11 -3.18
N GLY A 9 6.86 -5.80 -2.05
CA GLY A 9 7.05 -5.25 -0.71
C GLY A 9 6.49 -6.19 0.37
N ARG A 10 6.30 -5.65 1.57
CA ARG A 10 5.67 -6.36 2.69
C ARG A 10 4.61 -5.50 3.38
N ILE A 11 3.52 -6.14 3.80
CA ILE A 11 2.52 -5.50 4.67
C ILE A 11 3.05 -5.53 6.10
N ILE A 12 3.10 -4.36 6.74
CA ILE A 12 3.55 -4.18 8.13
C ILE A 12 2.37 -4.22 9.09
N ASN A 13 1.27 -3.54 8.73
CA ASN A 13 0.06 -3.47 9.53
C ASN A 13 -1.17 -3.30 8.63
N ALA A 14 -2.35 -3.69 9.14
CA ALA A 14 -3.62 -3.56 8.46
C ALA A 14 -4.72 -3.17 9.46
N ALA A 15 -5.55 -2.22 9.07
CA ALA A 15 -6.73 -1.80 9.84
C ALA A 15 -7.98 -1.89 8.97
N GLY A 16 -9.00 -2.58 9.46
CA GLY A 16 -10.31 -2.67 8.82
C GLY A 16 -11.25 -1.61 9.39
N VAL A 17 -11.91 -0.85 8.52
CA VAL A 17 -12.93 0.14 8.89
C VAL A 17 -14.23 -0.25 8.22
N GLN A 18 -15.28 -0.44 9.03
CA GLN A 18 -16.62 -0.72 8.54
C GLN A 18 -17.48 0.53 8.64
N ALA A 19 -18.06 0.97 7.52
CA ALA A 19 -18.82 2.23 7.47
C ALA A 19 -20.21 2.13 8.14
N GLY A 20 -20.74 0.91 8.31
CA GLY A 20 -22.03 0.67 8.95
C GLY A 20 -22.47 -0.80 8.85
N PRO A 21 -23.63 -1.16 9.43
CA PRO A 21 -24.16 -2.52 9.38
C PRO A 21 -24.40 -2.98 7.93
N GLY A 22 -23.87 -4.15 7.56
CA GLY A 22 -24.01 -4.72 6.22
C GLY A 22 -23.14 -4.08 5.14
N GLN A 23 -22.29 -3.11 5.48
CA GLN A 23 -21.30 -2.55 4.56
C GLN A 23 -20.03 -3.40 4.55
N GLU A 24 -19.35 -3.43 3.40
CA GLU A 24 -18.03 -4.06 3.28
C GLU A 24 -16.97 -3.33 4.11
N THR A 25 -15.98 -4.08 4.59
CA THR A 25 -14.85 -3.53 5.34
C THR A 25 -13.83 -2.93 4.37
N THR A 26 -13.55 -1.64 4.52
CA THR A 26 -12.42 -1.00 3.85
C THR A 26 -11.15 -1.29 4.64
N TRP A 27 -10.13 -1.82 3.96
CA TRP A 27 -8.83 -2.11 4.57
C TRP A 27 -7.83 -1.01 4.26
N HIS A 28 -7.20 -0.46 5.30
CA HIS A 28 -6.05 0.43 5.19
C HIS A 28 -4.79 -0.34 5.55
N LEU A 29 -3.80 -0.31 4.66
CA LEU A 29 -2.56 -1.06 4.81
C LEU A 29 -1.40 -0.10 5.03
N PHE A 30 -0.52 -0.43 5.99
CA PHE A 30 0.80 0.17 6.10
C PHE A 30 1.82 -0.82 5.55
N MET A 31 2.60 -0.40 4.55
CA MET A 31 3.47 -1.28 3.78
C MET A 31 4.90 -0.72 3.71
N GLU A 32 5.87 -1.63 3.65
CA GLU A 32 7.21 -1.32 3.19
C GLU A 32 7.33 -1.77 1.73
N ILE A 33 7.72 -0.85 0.86
CA ILE A 33 7.89 -1.07 -0.59
C ILE A 33 9.18 -0.39 -1.06
N ASN A 34 9.70 -0.77 -2.24
CA ASN A 34 10.79 0.00 -2.85
C ASN A 34 10.25 1.31 -3.42
N LEU A 35 10.99 2.40 -3.24
CA LEU A 35 10.59 3.71 -3.75
C LEU A 35 10.42 3.72 -5.28
N ASN A 36 11.25 2.94 -5.99
CA ASN A 36 11.17 2.78 -7.44
C ASN A 36 9.90 2.08 -7.93
N ASP A 37 9.14 1.43 -7.03
CA ASP A 37 7.90 0.72 -7.38
C ASP A 37 6.67 1.61 -7.19
N VAL A 38 6.81 2.79 -6.55
CA VAL A 38 5.73 3.75 -6.33
C VAL A 38 5.22 4.27 -7.67
N GLY A 39 3.93 4.03 -7.94
CA GLY A 39 3.26 4.46 -9.19
C GLY A 39 3.66 3.68 -10.44
N GLN A 40 4.50 2.64 -10.32
CA GLN A 40 4.97 1.82 -11.44
C GLN A 40 4.48 0.38 -11.38
N VAL A 41 4.12 -0.12 -10.18
CA VAL A 41 3.76 -1.53 -9.95
C VAL A 41 2.31 -1.67 -9.53
N ASP A 42 1.65 -2.71 -10.06
CA ASP A 42 0.33 -3.15 -9.62
C ASP A 42 0.44 -3.94 -8.30
N PHE A 43 0.17 -3.27 -7.18
CA PHE A 43 0.23 -3.90 -5.86
C PHE A 43 -0.98 -4.82 -5.62
N ARG A 44 -0.71 -6.04 -5.14
CA ARG A 44 -1.73 -7.03 -4.77
C ARG A 44 -1.38 -7.73 -3.47
N ALA A 45 -2.40 -8.02 -2.65
CA ALA A 45 -2.22 -8.66 -1.36
C ALA A 45 -2.08 -10.18 -1.50
N VAL A 46 -1.11 -10.77 -0.80
CA VAL A 46 -0.88 -12.23 -0.63
C VAL A 46 -0.41 -12.96 -1.89
N SER A 47 -0.96 -12.68 -3.07
CA SER A 47 -0.59 -13.32 -4.35
C SER A 47 -0.73 -12.35 -5.54
N ALA A 48 -0.23 -12.78 -6.71
CA ALA A 48 -0.31 -12.01 -7.96
C ALA A 48 -1.75 -11.86 -8.50
N GLU A 49 -2.69 -12.68 -8.02
CA GLU A 49 -4.11 -12.64 -8.37
C GLU A 49 -4.97 -12.13 -7.19
N GLY A 50 -4.34 -11.77 -6.08
CA GLY A 50 -5.02 -11.34 -4.87
C GLY A 50 -5.69 -9.96 -5.00
N PRO A 51 -6.33 -9.50 -3.90
CA PRO A 51 -6.98 -8.20 -3.85
C PRO A 51 -6.03 -7.08 -4.26
N ALA A 52 -6.50 -6.19 -5.14
CA ALA A 52 -5.74 -5.03 -5.57
C ALA A 52 -5.56 -4.04 -4.43
N ILE A 53 -4.37 -3.43 -4.33
CA ILE A 53 -4.05 -2.41 -3.35
C ILE A 53 -3.84 -1.10 -4.09
N ALA A 54 -4.68 -0.11 -3.80
CA ALA A 54 -4.49 1.25 -4.31
C ALA A 54 -3.59 2.04 -3.36
N LEU A 55 -2.54 2.68 -3.91
CA LEU A 55 -1.74 3.63 -3.16
C LEU A 55 -2.53 4.92 -2.93
N GLN A 56 -2.53 5.40 -1.69
CA GLN A 56 -3.09 6.70 -1.34
C GLN A 56 -1.95 7.69 -1.10
N PRO A 57 -2.06 8.94 -1.58
CA PRO A 57 -1.09 9.97 -1.25
C PRO A 57 -1.07 10.18 0.26
N LEU A 58 0.13 10.33 0.82
CA LEU A 58 0.28 10.62 2.23
C LEU A 58 -0.28 12.03 2.53
N PRO A 59 -0.90 12.24 3.70
CA PRO A 59 -1.44 13.54 4.07
C PRO A 59 -0.35 14.56 4.48
N TYR A 60 0.92 14.20 4.33
CA TYR A 60 2.09 15.01 4.67
C TYR A 60 3.18 14.84 3.61
N SER A 61 4.07 15.84 3.52
CA SER A 61 5.23 15.79 2.63
C SER A 61 6.27 14.80 3.13
N LEU A 62 6.89 14.08 2.19
CA LEU A 62 8.08 13.26 2.44
C LEU A 62 9.39 13.99 2.15
N GLU A 63 9.32 15.21 1.63
CA GLU A 63 10.50 16.05 1.45
C GLU A 63 11.15 16.30 2.83
N PRO A 64 12.49 16.28 2.91
CA PRO A 64 13.18 16.70 4.12
C PRO A 64 12.66 18.07 4.54
N GLY A 65 12.18 18.20 5.78
CA GLY A 65 11.89 19.52 6.33
C GLY A 65 13.15 20.38 6.24
N GLU A 66 13.02 21.63 5.81
CA GLU A 66 14.12 22.58 5.88
C GLU A 66 14.64 22.58 7.33
N ALA A 67 15.88 22.15 7.52
CA ALA A 67 16.55 22.26 8.82
C ALA A 67 16.67 23.76 9.12
N GLN A 68 15.82 24.24 10.03
CA GLN A 68 15.94 25.58 10.62
C GLN A 68 17.13 25.64 11.58
#